data_AF-A0A2Z3UNV9-F1
#
_entry.id   AF-A0A2Z3UNV9-F1
#
_cell.length_a   1.000
_cell.length_b   1.000
_cell.length_c   1.000
_cell.angle_alpha   90.00
_cell.angle_beta   90.00
_cell.angle_gamma   90.00
#
_symmetry.space_group_name_H-M   'P 1'
#
loop_
_entity.id
_entity.type
_entity.pdbx_description
1 polymer ?
#
loop_
_entity_poly.entity_id
_entity_poly.type
_entity_poly.pdbx_seq_one_letter_code
_entity_poly.pdbx_strand_id
1 'polypeptide(L)'
;MKKHTITALWDEIPDDADDLVLVRGGFRVYLCLCGKQLADRAAAELHAAETNQCTTCLGSTVEHIVPSFSQPCTACAGTGRRKAQLIWELAYMEAETAIPVEIVRKVIADFTEPFQLSQVADTVRELLGLPVGRLPVGPRVRDILRRLEADGELVLVSAPDEMLRGTSVMLYRDPYWQHASD
;
A
#
# COMPACT_ATOMS: atom_id res chain seq x y z
N MET A 1 -10.99 -29.42 -3.36
CA MET A 1 -10.25 -28.50 -2.47
C MET A 1 -11.24 -27.58 -1.77
N LYS A 2 -11.17 -27.41 -0.45
CA LYS A 2 -11.98 -26.40 0.25
C LYS A 2 -11.51 -25.00 -0.17
N LYS A 3 -12.44 -24.05 -0.35
CA LYS A 3 -12.12 -22.65 -0.60
C LYS A 3 -11.69 -22.01 0.72
N HIS A 4 -10.53 -21.36 0.76
CA HIS A 4 -9.92 -20.81 1.99
C HIS A 4 -9.92 -19.27 2.03
N THR A 5 -10.98 -18.63 1.55
CA THR A 5 -11.13 -17.17 1.76
C THR A 5 -11.46 -16.91 3.22
N ILE A 6 -10.77 -15.95 3.84
CA ILE A 6 -11.04 -15.50 5.21
C ILE A 6 -11.78 -14.17 5.13
N THR A 7 -12.97 -14.14 5.72
CA THR A 7 -13.72 -12.90 5.88
C THR A 7 -13.21 -12.21 7.14
N ALA A 8 -12.91 -10.92 7.01
CA ALA A 8 -12.67 -10.04 8.14
C ALA A 8 -13.90 -9.15 8.32
N LEU A 9 -14.60 -9.28 9.43
CA LEU A 9 -15.76 -8.46 9.78
C LEU A 9 -15.35 -7.48 10.88
N TRP A 10 -15.86 -6.26 10.81
CA TRP A 10 -15.68 -5.30 11.89
C TRP A 10 -16.60 -5.66 13.05
N ASP A 11 -16.00 -5.71 14.23
CA ASP A 11 -16.68 -5.74 15.52
C ASP A 11 -17.04 -4.30 15.94
N GLU A 12 -17.59 -4.14 17.14
CA GLU A 12 -17.80 -2.83 17.75
C GLU A 12 -16.47 -2.07 17.85
N ILE A 13 -16.42 -0.89 17.23
CA ILE A 13 -15.26 0.00 17.24
C ILE A 13 -15.56 1.15 18.20
N PRO A 14 -14.79 1.31 19.29
CA PRO A 14 -14.94 2.46 20.18
C PRO A 14 -14.78 3.80 19.45
N ASP A 15 -15.52 4.82 19.90
CA ASP A 15 -15.46 6.17 19.32
C ASP A 15 -14.07 6.81 19.47
N ASP A 16 -13.32 6.43 20.50
CA ASP A 16 -11.95 6.89 20.81
C ASP A 16 -10.86 5.93 20.29
N ALA A 17 -11.23 4.95 19.47
CA ALA A 17 -10.28 3.96 18.96
C ALA A 17 -9.21 4.60 18.06
N ASP A 18 -7.95 4.42 18.42
CA ASP A 18 -6.78 4.83 17.65
C ASP A 18 -6.88 4.36 16.19
N ASP A 19 -6.77 5.31 15.27
CA ASP A 19 -6.84 5.08 13.83
C ASP A 19 -5.76 4.11 13.32
N LEU A 20 -4.57 4.11 13.91
CA LEU A 20 -3.50 3.15 13.55
C LEU A 20 -3.87 1.72 13.94
N VAL A 21 -4.53 1.54 15.09
CA VAL A 21 -5.02 0.22 15.52
C VAL A 21 -6.07 -0.28 14.53
N LEU A 22 -6.98 0.61 14.12
CA LEU A 22 -8.03 0.26 13.17
C LEU A 22 -7.48 -0.11 11.78
N VAL A 23 -6.55 0.70 11.23
CA VAL A 23 -5.92 0.43 9.93
C VAL A 23 -5.15 -0.89 9.94
N ARG A 24 -4.54 -1.25 11.06
CA ARG A 24 -3.83 -2.54 11.25
C ARG A 24 -4.75 -3.74 11.48
N GLY A 25 -6.06 -3.52 11.47
CA GLY A 25 -7.07 -4.57 11.59
C GLY A 25 -7.51 -4.88 13.02
N GLY A 26 -7.29 -3.97 13.97
CA GLY A 26 -7.95 -4.01 15.26
C GLY A 26 -9.48 -4.02 15.10
N PHE A 27 -10.18 -4.61 16.07
CA PHE A 27 -11.64 -4.77 16.06
C PHE A 27 -12.15 -5.57 14.86
N ARG A 28 -11.34 -6.48 14.31
CA ARG A 28 -11.80 -7.40 13.27
C ARG A 28 -11.91 -8.82 13.81
N VAL A 29 -13.00 -9.48 13.45
CA VAL A 29 -13.21 -10.91 13.65
C VAL A 29 -12.92 -11.64 12.34
N TYR A 30 -12.19 -12.76 12.44
CA TYR A 30 -11.71 -13.50 11.28
C TYR A 30 -12.35 -14.90 11.22
N LEU A 31 -13.02 -15.18 10.11
CA LEU A 31 -13.64 -16.48 9.84
C LEU A 31 -13.24 -16.99 8.46
N CYS A 32 -12.64 -18.17 8.41
CA CYS A 32 -12.36 -18.84 7.14
C CYS A 32 -13.58 -19.60 6.64
N LEU A 33 -13.83 -19.59 5.32
CA LEU A 33 -14.83 -20.43 4.66
C LEU A 33 -14.63 -21.95 4.89
N CYS A 34 -13.46 -22.36 5.39
CA CYS A 34 -13.22 -23.75 5.80
C CYS A 34 -13.88 -24.12 7.14
N GLY A 35 -14.46 -23.14 7.85
CA GLY A 35 -15.10 -23.27 9.16
C GLY A 35 -14.20 -22.91 10.35
N LYS A 36 -12.94 -22.56 10.12
CA LYS A 36 -11.99 -22.18 11.19
C LYS A 36 -12.21 -20.73 11.61
N GLN A 37 -12.54 -20.52 12.89
CA GLN A 37 -12.47 -19.22 13.54
C GLN A 37 -11.02 -18.90 13.89
N LEU A 38 -10.61 -17.66 13.64
CA LEU A 38 -9.22 -17.21 13.78
C LEU A 38 -9.22 -16.08 14.81
N ALA A 39 -8.42 -16.22 15.86
CA ALA A 39 -8.49 -15.38 17.05
C ALA A 39 -8.13 -13.91 16.75
N ASP A 40 -7.18 -13.69 15.85
CA ASP A 40 -6.67 -12.37 15.52
C ASP A 40 -6.11 -12.34 14.09
N ARG A 41 -5.57 -11.17 13.73
CA ARG A 41 -4.96 -10.92 12.42
C ARG A 41 -3.77 -11.84 12.14
N ALA A 42 -2.91 -12.09 13.14
CA ALA A 42 -1.72 -12.93 12.96
C ALA A 42 -2.10 -14.39 12.70
N ALA A 43 -3.09 -14.92 13.43
CA ALA A 43 -3.65 -16.24 13.20
C ALA A 43 -4.28 -16.35 11.80
N ALA A 44 -4.95 -15.29 11.34
CA ALA A 44 -5.51 -15.24 10.00
C ALA A 44 -4.44 -15.21 8.90
N GLU A 45 -3.39 -14.43 9.07
CA GLU A 45 -2.25 -14.37 8.14
C GLU A 45 -1.50 -15.70 8.06
N LEU A 46 -1.25 -16.34 9.21
CA LEU A 46 -0.64 -17.67 9.25
C LEU A 46 -1.52 -18.68 8.51
N HIS A 47 -2.83 -18.69 8.77
CA HIS A 47 -3.75 -19.60 8.09
C HIS A 47 -3.83 -19.33 6.58
N ALA A 48 -3.81 -18.06 6.16
CA ALA A 48 -3.75 -17.67 4.76
C ALA A 48 -2.48 -18.20 4.09
N ALA A 49 -1.31 -18.06 4.74
CA ALA A 49 -0.05 -18.57 4.25
C ALA A 49 -0.07 -20.10 4.08
N GLU A 50 -0.50 -20.83 5.10
CA GLU A 50 -0.65 -22.30 5.08
C GLU A 50 -1.55 -22.80 3.94
N THR A 51 -2.53 -21.97 3.54
CA THR A 51 -3.54 -22.31 2.54
C THR A 51 -3.32 -21.62 1.19
N ASN A 52 -2.12 -21.08 0.97
CA ASN A 52 -1.70 -20.40 -0.27
C ASN A 52 -2.57 -19.20 -0.67
N GLN A 53 -3.22 -18.55 0.28
CA GLN A 53 -3.91 -17.27 0.09
C GLN A 53 -2.97 -16.10 0.37
N CYS A 54 -3.25 -14.95 -0.27
CA CYS A 54 -2.56 -13.70 0.05
C CYS A 54 -2.76 -13.38 1.54
N THR A 55 -1.69 -13.05 2.25
CA THR A 55 -1.75 -12.73 3.69
C THR A 55 -2.28 -11.32 3.93
N THR A 56 -2.19 -10.42 2.96
CA THR A 56 -2.73 -9.05 3.08
C THR A 56 -4.25 -9.04 3.03
N CYS A 57 -4.86 -9.52 1.94
CA CYS A 57 -6.32 -9.60 1.80
C CYS A 57 -6.93 -10.91 2.31
N LEU A 58 -6.12 -11.83 2.84
CA LEU A 58 -6.59 -13.12 3.38
C LEU A 58 -7.41 -13.95 2.38
N GLY A 59 -7.11 -13.79 1.09
CA GLY A 59 -7.79 -14.48 -0.02
C GLY A 59 -9.13 -13.87 -0.46
N SER A 60 -9.49 -12.69 0.04
CA SER A 60 -10.74 -11.99 -0.34
C SER A 60 -10.65 -11.22 -1.65
N THR A 61 -9.42 -10.98 -2.16
CA THR A 61 -9.07 -10.06 -3.26
C THR A 61 -9.23 -8.56 -2.95
N VAL A 62 -9.79 -8.21 -1.80
CA VAL A 62 -10.13 -6.85 -1.39
C VAL A 62 -9.56 -6.53 -0.02
N GLU A 63 -8.93 -5.38 0.11
CA GLU A 63 -8.48 -4.86 1.40
C GLU A 63 -9.52 -3.89 1.94
N HIS A 64 -10.06 -4.21 3.12
CA HIS A 64 -10.85 -3.28 3.92
C HIS A 64 -9.86 -2.54 4.82
N ILE A 65 -9.67 -1.24 4.60
CA ILE A 65 -8.74 -0.42 5.41
C ILE A 65 -9.48 0.11 6.64
N VAL A 66 -10.68 0.68 6.41
CA VAL A 66 -11.62 1.14 7.44
C VAL A 66 -13.04 0.61 7.14
N PRO A 67 -14.02 0.66 8.07
CA PRO A 67 -15.36 0.06 7.92
C PRO A 67 -16.12 0.37 6.62
N SER A 68 -15.89 1.54 6.02
CA SER A 68 -16.60 1.99 4.81
C SER A 68 -15.70 2.13 3.58
N PHE A 69 -14.42 1.78 3.69
CA PHE A 69 -13.48 1.90 2.59
C PHE A 69 -12.83 0.56 2.27
N SER A 70 -12.96 0.17 1.02
CA SER A 70 -12.36 -1.03 0.48
C SER A 70 -11.73 -0.75 -0.88
N GLN A 71 -10.61 -1.42 -1.16
CA GLN A 71 -9.92 -1.33 -2.44
C GLN A 71 -9.43 -2.71 -2.90
N PRO A 72 -9.22 -2.92 -4.21
CA PRO A 72 -8.54 -4.12 -4.69
C PRO A 72 -7.20 -4.31 -3.98
N CYS A 73 -6.89 -5.56 -3.63
CA CYS A 73 -5.66 -5.86 -2.90
C CYS A 73 -4.43 -5.58 -3.77
N THR A 74 -3.64 -4.57 -3.39
CA THR A 74 -2.46 -4.18 -4.16
C THR A 74 -1.31 -5.17 -3.97
N ALA A 75 -1.22 -5.77 -2.78
CA ALA A 75 -0.17 -6.73 -2.44
C ALA A 75 -0.24 -8.03 -3.26
N CYS A 76 -1.38 -8.37 -3.87
CA CYS A 76 -1.50 -9.56 -4.72
C CYS A 76 -2.18 -9.29 -6.07
N ALA A 77 -2.23 -8.01 -6.49
CA ALA A 77 -2.92 -7.56 -7.69
C ALA A 77 -4.36 -8.09 -7.81
N GLY A 78 -5.10 -8.11 -6.70
CA GLY A 78 -6.49 -8.57 -6.65
C GLY A 78 -6.68 -10.07 -6.90
N THR A 79 -5.61 -10.89 -6.93
CA THR A 79 -5.76 -12.33 -7.17
C THR A 79 -6.21 -13.11 -5.93
N GLY A 80 -5.96 -12.57 -4.74
CA GLY A 80 -6.15 -13.27 -3.47
C GLY A 80 -5.12 -14.38 -3.21
N ARG A 81 -4.07 -14.51 -4.02
CA ARG A 81 -3.14 -15.66 -3.97
C ARG A 81 -1.77 -15.30 -3.38
N ARG A 82 -1.21 -16.21 -2.57
CA ARG A 82 0.13 -16.03 -1.98
C ARG A 82 1.22 -15.96 -3.04
N LYS A 83 1.13 -16.76 -4.11
CA LYS A 83 2.11 -16.75 -5.20
C LYS A 83 2.24 -15.38 -5.85
N ALA A 84 1.11 -14.74 -6.16
CA ALA A 84 1.11 -13.39 -6.75
C ALA A 84 1.71 -12.37 -5.78
N GLN A 85 1.39 -12.51 -4.49
CA GLN A 85 1.98 -11.68 -3.44
C GLN A 85 3.51 -11.81 -3.36
N LEU A 86 4.04 -13.04 -3.33
CA LEU A 86 5.49 -13.27 -3.27
C LEU A 86 6.21 -12.72 -4.52
N ILE A 87 5.59 -12.84 -5.70
CA ILE A 87 6.15 -12.25 -6.94
C ILE A 87 6.21 -10.73 -6.82
N TRP A 88 5.17 -10.11 -6.26
CA TRP A 88 5.12 -8.68 -6.05
C TRP A 88 6.16 -8.20 -5.03
N GLU A 89 6.28 -8.91 -3.90
CA GLU A 89 7.31 -8.65 -2.87
C GLU A 89 8.73 -8.76 -3.45
N LEU A 90 9.00 -9.78 -4.27
CA LEU A 90 10.28 -9.93 -4.96
C LEU A 90 10.56 -8.77 -5.94
N ALA A 91 9.57 -8.40 -6.74
CA ALA A 91 9.69 -7.27 -7.67
C ALA A 91 9.90 -5.94 -6.92
N TYR A 92 9.32 -5.79 -5.73
CA TYR A 92 9.54 -4.62 -4.89
C TYR A 92 10.97 -4.57 -4.34
N MET A 93 11.49 -5.66 -3.79
CA MET A 93 12.90 -5.73 -3.36
C MET A 93 13.88 -5.44 -4.52
N GLU A 94 13.57 -5.93 -5.72
CA GLU A 94 14.35 -5.59 -6.90
C GLU A 94 14.29 -4.10 -7.24
N ALA A 95 13.11 -3.48 -7.12
CA ALA A 95 12.94 -2.04 -7.33
C ALA A 95 13.71 -1.20 -6.31
N GLU A 96 13.87 -1.65 -5.07
CA GLU A 96 14.69 -0.95 -4.08
C GLU A 96 16.16 -0.84 -4.51
N THR A 97 16.67 -1.86 -5.19
CA THR A 97 18.03 -1.90 -5.72
C THR A 97 18.15 -1.11 -7.03
N ALA A 98 17.17 -1.25 -7.93
CA ALA A 98 17.19 -0.61 -9.24
C ALA A 98 16.84 0.89 -9.21
N ILE A 99 16.05 1.34 -8.22
CA ILE A 99 15.60 2.72 -8.04
C ILE A 99 16.05 3.18 -6.63
N PRO A 100 17.34 3.50 -6.47
CA PRO A 100 17.83 4.12 -5.25
C PRO A 100 17.35 5.58 -5.15
N VAL A 101 17.49 6.17 -3.96
CA VAL A 101 16.99 7.54 -3.68
C VAL A 101 17.64 8.59 -4.59
N GLU A 102 18.89 8.38 -4.97
CA GLU A 102 19.69 9.26 -5.81
C GLU A 102 19.12 9.37 -7.23
N ILE A 103 18.51 8.30 -7.76
CA ILE A 103 17.84 8.36 -9.06
C ILE A 103 16.63 9.28 -8.97
N VAL A 104 15.81 9.12 -7.93
CA VAL A 104 14.62 9.95 -7.75
C VAL A 104 15.01 11.41 -7.49
N ARG A 105 16.02 11.66 -6.64
CA ARG A 105 16.58 13.01 -6.44
C ARG A 105 17.03 13.65 -7.73
N LYS A 106 17.75 12.91 -8.59
CA LYS A 106 18.19 13.41 -9.90
C LYS A 106 17.00 13.75 -10.80
N VAL A 107 15.97 12.91 -10.81
CA VAL A 107 14.74 13.16 -11.60
C VAL A 107 14.03 14.41 -11.10
N ILE A 108 13.81 14.54 -9.79
CA ILE A 108 13.04 15.66 -9.23
C ILE A 108 13.82 16.99 -9.25
N ALA A 109 15.15 16.97 -9.37
CA ALA A 109 15.99 18.18 -9.40
C ALA A 109 15.64 19.14 -10.54
N ASP A 110 15.15 18.62 -11.67
CA ASP A 110 14.78 19.42 -12.84
C ASP A 110 13.37 20.03 -12.73
N PHE A 111 12.60 19.70 -11.69
CA PHE A 111 11.26 20.23 -11.47
C PHE A 111 11.31 21.53 -10.68
N THR A 112 11.01 22.64 -11.35
CA THR A 112 10.93 23.97 -10.72
C THR A 112 9.53 24.30 -10.18
N GLU A 113 8.51 23.55 -10.61
CA GLU A 113 7.11 23.68 -10.19
C GLU A 113 6.67 22.42 -9.42
N PRO A 114 5.56 22.46 -8.68
CA PRO A 114 5.00 21.27 -8.04
C PRO A 114 4.79 20.12 -9.04
N PHE A 115 5.13 18.90 -8.63
CA PHE A 115 5.15 17.71 -9.49
C PHE A 115 4.36 16.55 -8.88
N GLN A 116 3.75 15.74 -9.74
CA GLN A 116 2.92 14.60 -9.34
C GLN A 116 3.73 13.32 -9.10
N LEU A 117 3.20 12.41 -8.26
CA LEU A 117 3.75 11.06 -8.11
C LEU A 117 3.88 10.36 -9.46
N SER A 118 2.80 10.36 -10.25
CA SER A 118 2.74 9.68 -11.55
C SER A 118 3.80 10.21 -12.51
N GLN A 119 3.98 11.53 -12.56
CA GLN A 119 4.98 12.19 -13.40
C GLN A 119 6.40 11.73 -13.05
N VAL A 120 6.77 11.74 -11.77
CA VAL A 120 8.09 11.26 -11.33
C VAL A 120 8.27 9.77 -11.63
N ALA A 121 7.23 8.96 -11.39
CA ALA A 121 7.27 7.52 -11.67
C ALA A 121 7.44 7.22 -13.17
N ASP A 122 6.81 8.01 -14.04
CA ASP A 122 6.93 7.86 -15.48
C ASP A 122 8.31 8.29 -15.98
N THR A 123 8.86 9.40 -15.48
CA THR A 123 10.23 9.83 -15.80
C THR A 123 11.29 8.82 -15.33
N VAL A 124 11.13 8.24 -14.13
CA VAL A 124 12.03 7.17 -13.65
C VAL A 124 11.93 5.93 -14.55
N ARG A 125 10.73 5.56 -14.98
CA ARG A 125 10.53 4.42 -15.90
C ARG A 125 11.22 4.64 -17.23
N GLU A 126 11.07 5.84 -17.80
CA GLU A 126 11.71 6.24 -19.06
C GLU A 126 13.24 6.22 -18.92
N LEU A 127 13.77 6.84 -17.86
CA LEU A 127 15.21 6.90 -17.58
C LEU A 127 15.86 5.51 -17.50
N LEU A 128 15.14 4.53 -16.93
CA LEU A 128 15.60 3.14 -16.78
C LEU A 128 15.28 2.25 -17.98
N GLY A 129 14.60 2.76 -19.02
CA GLY A 129 14.18 1.98 -20.18
C GLY A 129 13.26 0.81 -19.85
N LEU A 130 12.44 0.94 -18.80
CA LEU A 130 11.60 -0.15 -18.30
C LEU A 130 10.26 -0.21 -19.05
N PRO A 131 9.83 -1.40 -19.52
CA PRO A 131 8.50 -1.53 -20.11
C PRO A 131 7.40 -1.35 -19.05
N VAL A 132 6.19 -0.98 -19.50
CA VAL A 132 5.02 -0.87 -18.63
C VAL A 132 4.77 -2.20 -17.91
N GLY A 133 4.51 -2.13 -16.60
CA GLY A 133 4.30 -3.30 -15.74
C GLY A 133 5.59 -3.95 -15.21
N ARG A 134 6.78 -3.48 -15.65
CA ARG A 134 8.05 -3.93 -15.06
C ARG A 134 8.39 -3.10 -13.83
N LEU A 135 8.59 -3.81 -12.71
CA LEU A 135 8.86 -3.27 -11.38
C LEU A 135 7.72 -2.39 -10.83
N PRO A 136 7.51 -2.36 -9.51
CA PRO A 136 6.57 -1.45 -8.88
C PRO A 136 7.17 -0.03 -8.78
N VAL A 137 7.45 0.61 -9.93
CA VAL A 137 8.07 1.95 -10.00
C VAL A 137 7.28 2.97 -9.20
N GLY A 138 5.96 3.07 -9.41
CA GLY A 138 5.10 4.01 -8.69
C GLY A 138 5.17 3.86 -7.16
N PRO A 139 4.89 2.68 -6.60
CA PRO A 139 5.06 2.42 -5.17
C PRO A 139 6.46 2.78 -4.65
N ARG A 140 7.52 2.39 -5.37
CA ARG A 140 8.90 2.69 -4.94
C ARG A 140 9.20 4.19 -4.93
N VAL A 141 8.80 4.91 -5.98
CA VAL A 141 8.96 6.36 -6.07
C VAL A 141 8.17 7.06 -4.96
N ARG A 142 6.93 6.65 -4.71
CA ARG A 142 6.11 7.19 -3.61
C ARG A 142 6.84 7.07 -2.27
N ASP A 143 7.38 5.89 -1.98
CA ASP A 143 8.04 5.64 -0.70
C ASP A 143 9.33 6.46 -0.55
N ILE A 144 10.04 6.72 -1.66
CA ILE A 144 11.17 7.65 -1.67
C ILE A 144 10.71 9.11 -1.47
N LEU A 145 9.68 9.58 -2.18
CA LEU A 145 9.17 10.95 -2.02
C LEU A 145 8.70 11.21 -0.58
N ARG A 146 8.02 10.24 0.04
CA ARG A 146 7.65 10.30 1.47
C ARG A 146 8.84 10.35 2.40
N ARG A 147 9.92 9.62 2.09
CA ARG A 147 11.16 9.73 2.85
C ARG A 147 11.79 11.11 2.71
N LEU A 148 11.90 11.64 1.49
CA LEU A 148 12.45 12.97 1.26
C LEU A 148 11.62 14.08 1.92
N GLU A 149 10.30 13.92 1.97
CA GLU A 149 9.40 14.78 2.75
C GLU A 149 9.72 14.70 4.26
N ALA A 150 9.88 13.49 4.80
CA ALA A 150 10.25 13.30 6.20
C ALA A 150 11.64 13.85 6.55
N ASP A 151 12.57 13.80 5.58
CA ASP A 151 13.92 14.36 5.68
C ASP A 151 13.93 15.90 5.49
N GLY A 152 12.79 16.51 5.17
CA GLY A 152 12.63 17.96 5.01
C GLY A 152 13.04 18.51 3.63
N GLU A 153 13.37 17.64 2.66
CA GLU A 153 13.76 18.06 1.31
C GLU A 153 12.54 18.40 0.43
N LEU A 154 11.38 17.80 0.72
CA LEU A 154 10.14 18.01 -0.02
C LEU A 154 9.00 18.41 0.90
N VAL A 155 7.99 19.06 0.32
CA VAL A 155 6.72 19.36 0.97
C VAL A 155 5.59 18.76 0.15
N LEU A 156 4.73 17.97 0.78
CA LEU A 156 3.46 17.54 0.19
C LEU A 156 2.51 18.75 0.16
N VAL A 157 2.09 19.16 -1.04
CA VAL A 157 1.24 20.36 -1.22
C VAL A 157 -0.21 20.02 -1.59
N SER A 158 -0.51 18.75 -1.87
CA SER A 158 -1.88 18.31 -2.08
C SER A 158 -2.65 18.24 -0.78
N ALA A 159 -3.91 18.70 -0.82
CA ALA A 159 -4.93 18.22 0.09
C ALA A 159 -5.21 16.73 -0.21
N PRO A 160 -5.64 15.95 0.79
CA PRO A 160 -6.07 14.57 0.56
C PRO A 160 -7.31 14.53 -0.34
N ASP A 161 -7.40 13.51 -1.18
CA ASP A 161 -8.59 13.27 -2.01
C ASP A 161 -9.80 12.88 -1.16
N GLU A 162 -9.56 12.19 -0.04
CA GLU A 162 -10.61 11.70 0.84
C GLU A 162 -10.09 11.52 2.27
N MET A 163 -10.88 11.96 3.25
CA MET A 163 -10.66 11.66 4.66
C MET A 163 -11.39 10.35 4.98
N LEU A 164 -10.65 9.24 5.02
CA LEU A 164 -11.25 7.92 5.20
C LEU A 164 -11.72 7.70 6.64
N ARG A 165 -10.99 8.26 7.62
CA ARG A 165 -11.37 8.23 9.04
C ARG A 165 -10.66 9.34 9.81
N GLY A 166 -11.45 10.07 10.58
CA GLY A 166 -10.95 11.17 11.40
C GLY A 166 -10.13 12.17 10.57
N THR A 167 -9.05 12.67 11.16
CA THR A 167 -8.09 13.56 10.49
C THR A 167 -6.79 12.86 10.12
N SER A 168 -6.63 11.57 10.44
CA SER A 168 -5.34 10.88 10.35
C SER A 168 -5.28 9.86 9.21
N VAL A 169 -6.41 9.28 8.80
CA VAL A 169 -6.46 8.30 7.71
C VAL A 169 -6.91 8.99 6.44
N MET A 170 -5.96 9.26 5.56
CA MET A 170 -6.14 10.05 4.34
C MET A 170 -5.83 9.21 3.10
N LEU A 171 -6.62 9.42 2.04
CA LEU A 171 -6.35 8.87 0.72
C LEU A 171 -5.72 9.93 -0.18
N TYR A 172 -4.59 9.59 -0.78
CA TYR A 172 -3.95 10.33 -1.86
C TYR A 172 -3.77 9.39 -3.06
N ARG A 173 -4.36 9.73 -4.21
CA ARG A 173 -4.28 8.92 -5.44
C ARG A 173 -3.07 9.30 -6.29
N ASP A 174 -2.90 10.59 -6.57
CA ASP A 174 -1.77 11.14 -7.31
C ASP A 174 -1.33 12.49 -6.73
N PRO A 175 -0.76 12.47 -5.51
CA PRO A 175 -0.35 13.67 -4.79
C PRO A 175 0.74 14.47 -5.51
N TYR A 176 0.78 15.77 -5.20
CA TYR A 176 1.79 16.72 -5.63
C TYR A 176 2.76 17.03 -4.50
N TRP A 177 4.05 17.07 -4.83
CA TRP A 177 5.11 17.60 -3.97
C TRP A 177 5.77 18.80 -4.64
N GLN A 178 6.46 19.58 -3.84
CA GLN A 178 7.42 20.58 -4.29
C GLN A 178 8.68 20.49 -3.45
N HIS A 179 9.78 21.05 -3.95
CA HIS A 179 10.99 21.23 -3.15
C HIS A 179 10.69 22.12 -1.95
N ALA A 180 11.25 21.76 -0.80
CA ALA A 180 11.24 22.66 0.35
C ALA A 180 11.98 23.95 -0.03
N SER A 181 11.41 25.10 0.35
CA SER A 181 12.11 26.38 0.22
C SER A 181 13.13 26.48 1.35
N ASP A 182 14.37 26.85 1.03
CA ASP A 182 15.41 27.20 2.00
C ASP A 182 14.98 28.35 2.93
#